data_AF-A0A1L9GYS8-F1
#
_entry.id   AF-A0A1L9GYS8-F1
#
_cell.length_a   1.000
_cell.length_b   1.000
_cell.length_c   1.000
_cell.angle_alpha   90.00
_cell.angle_beta   90.00
_cell.angle_gamma   90.00
#
_symmetry.space_group_name_H-M   'P 1'
#
loop_
_entity.id
_entity.type
_entity.pdbx_description
1 polymer ?
#
loop_
_entity_poly.entity_id
_entity_poly.type
_entity_poly.pdbx_seq_one_letter_code
_entity_poly.pdbx_strand_id
1 'polypeptide(L)' 'MVLGVKLQNNMEKELSLSEAFKELEKITAEFEKGQVDLEKGIPKFKKGLVLAKFLKEKLSKIENEIEEIKERF' A
#
# COMPACT_ATOMS: atom_id res chain seq x y z
N MET A 1 -19.69 -34.49 -9.67
CA MET A 1 -19.53 -33.37 -10.62
C MET A 1 -19.50 -32.09 -9.79
N VAL A 2 -18.30 -31.56 -9.63
CA VAL A 2 -17.82 -30.30 -9.00
C VAL A 2 -18.72 -29.59 -7.96
N LEU A 3 -18.24 -29.62 -6.71
CA LEU A 3 -18.63 -28.72 -5.63
C LEU A 3 -18.27 -27.27 -5.99
N GLY A 4 -19.28 -26.43 -6.19
CA GLY A 4 -19.14 -24.98 -6.31
C GLY A 4 -18.87 -24.35 -4.94
N VAL A 5 -17.58 -24.22 -4.63
CA VAL A 5 -17.04 -23.62 -3.41
C VAL A 5 -17.51 -22.16 -3.27
N LYS A 6 -18.48 -21.92 -2.38
CA LYS A 6 -18.73 -20.60 -1.79
C LYS A 6 -17.71 -20.38 -0.68
N LEU A 7 -16.61 -19.70 -0.99
CA LEU A 7 -15.74 -19.11 0.02
C LEU A 7 -16.01 -17.60 0.06
N GLN A 8 -16.89 -17.22 0.99
CA GLN A 8 -16.96 -15.85 1.49
C GLN A 8 -15.69 -15.63 2.33
N ASN A 9 -14.62 -15.13 1.73
CA ASN A 9 -13.50 -14.61 2.49
C ASN A 9 -13.88 -13.23 3.03
N ASN A 10 -13.94 -13.15 4.37
CA ASN A 10 -14.03 -11.94 5.17
C ASN A 10 -13.08 -10.86 4.63
N MET A 11 -13.63 -9.72 4.22
CA MET A 11 -12.89 -8.53 3.80
C MET A 11 -12.21 -7.85 4.99
N GLU A 12 -11.12 -8.40 5.50
CA GLU A 12 -10.02 -7.53 5.92
C GLU A 12 -9.44 -6.99 4.61
N LYS A 13 -9.82 -5.76 4.26
CA LYS A 13 -9.44 -5.12 3.00
C LYS A 13 -7.94 -4.87 3.04
N GLU A 14 -7.13 -5.87 2.69
CA GLU A 14 -5.69 -5.69 2.47
C GLU A 14 -5.52 -4.55 1.48
N LEU A 15 -4.89 -3.47 1.94
CA LEU A 15 -4.71 -2.28 1.13
C LEU A 15 -3.94 -2.65 -0.14
N SER A 16 -4.47 -2.33 -1.32
CA SER A 16 -3.74 -2.58 -2.57
C SER A 16 -2.57 -1.60 -2.74
N LEU A 17 -1.56 -1.96 -3.54
CA LEU A 17 -0.46 -1.04 -3.90
C LEU A 17 -0.99 0.28 -4.48
N SER A 18 -1.98 0.20 -5.36
CA SER A 18 -2.57 1.39 -6.00
C SER A 18 -3.34 2.26 -5.00
N GLU A 19 -4.08 1.66 -4.06
CA GLU A 19 -4.77 2.41 -2.99
C GLU A 19 -3.74 3.07 -2.04
N ALA A 20 -2.69 2.35 -1.63
CA ALA A 20 -1.61 2.90 -0.79
C ALA A 20 -0.93 4.10 -1.46
N PHE A 21 -0.63 3.96 -2.75
CA PHE A 21 0.06 5.00 -3.51
C PHE A 21 -0.80 6.25 -3.65
N LYS A 22 -2.07 6.10 -4.05
CA LYS A 22 -3.03 7.22 -4.13
C LYS A 22 -3.21 7.94 -2.80
N GLU A 23 -3.24 7.19 -1.70
CA GLU A 23 -3.38 7.78 -0.38
C GLU A 23 -2.13 8.54 0.04
N LEU A 24 -0.94 8.04 -0.29
CA LEU A 24 0.32 8.74 -0.07
C LEU A 24 0.41 10.03 -0.91
N GLU A 25 0.04 9.98 -2.19
CA GLU A 25 -0.02 11.16 -3.07
C GLU A 25 -0.95 12.23 -2.51
N LYS A 26 -2.12 11.83 -2.01
CA LYS A 26 -3.06 12.75 -1.36
C LYS A 26 -2.43 13.43 -0.15
N ILE A 27 -1.76 12.67 0.70
CA ILE A 27 -1.07 13.21 1.89
C ILE A 27 0.00 14.22 1.46
N THR A 28 0.86 13.86 0.51
CA THR A 28 1.92 14.75 0.00
C THR A 28 1.35 16.04 -0.57
N ALA A 29 0.31 15.95 -1.40
CA ALA A 29 -0.36 17.12 -1.97
C ALA A 29 -0.99 18.03 -0.91
N GLU A 30 -1.43 17.49 0.22
CA GLU A 30 -1.90 18.29 1.35
C GLU A 30 -0.76 19.05 2.04
N PHE A 31 0.41 18.43 2.20
CA PHE A 31 1.60 19.10 2.74
C PHE A 31 2.14 20.19 1.80
N GLU A 32 2.17 19.94 0.49
CA GLU A 32 2.65 20.91 -0.51
C GLU A 32 1.76 22.16 -0.61
N LYS A 33 0.47 22.04 -0.31
CA LYS A 33 -0.45 23.18 -0.25
C LYS A 33 -0.15 24.15 0.89
N GLY A 34 0.75 23.79 1.83
CA GLY A 34 1.24 24.69 2.88
C GLY A 34 0.23 25.07 3.97
N GLN A 35 -0.98 24.49 3.95
CA GLN A 35 -2.06 24.77 4.92
C GLN A 35 -2.16 23.70 6.03
N VAL A 36 -1.12 22.88 6.21
CA VAL A 36 -1.11 21.86 7.25
C VAL A 36 -0.68 22.48 8.56
N ASP A 37 -1.68 22.74 9.41
CA ASP A 37 -1.49 23.00 10.83
C ASP A 37 -0.61 21.89 11.44
N LEU A 38 0.43 22.26 12.19
CA LEU A 38 1.41 21.33 12.78
C LEU A 38 0.73 20.22 13.59
N GLU A 39 -0.34 20.55 14.33
CA GLU A 39 -1.08 19.57 15.14
C GLU A 39 -1.81 18.54 14.27
N LYS A 40 -2.27 18.95 13.07
CA LYS A 40 -2.92 18.08 12.07
C LYS A 40 -1.93 17.40 11.14
N GLY A 41 -0.71 17.93 11.04
CA GLY A 41 0.36 17.41 10.20
C GLY A 41 1.02 16.16 10.77
N ILE A 42 1.27 16.11 12.07
CA ILE A 42 1.94 14.96 12.70
C ILE A 42 1.22 13.63 12.41
N PRO A 43 -0.11 13.50 12.57
CA PRO A 43 -0.82 12.26 12.24
C PRO A 43 -0.71 11.89 10.75
N LYS A 44 -0.83 12.87 9.85
CA LYS A 44 -0.72 12.64 8.40
C LYS A 44 0.69 12.22 8.01
N PHE A 45 1.70 12.82 8.63
CA PHE A 45 3.10 12.47 8.42
C PHE A 45 3.37 11.02 8.84
N LYS A 46 2.93 10.62 10.04
CA LYS A 46 3.03 9.23 10.52
C LYS A 46 2.36 8.26 9.54
N LYS A 47 1.15 8.59 9.08
CA LYS A 47 0.44 7.77 8.08
C LYS A 47 1.21 7.68 6.75
N GLY A 48 1.77 8.79 6.27
CA GLY A 48 2.62 8.82 5.09
C GLY A 48 3.83 7.88 5.22
N LEU A 49 4.50 7.86 6.39
CA LEU A 49 5.62 6.95 6.65
C LEU A 49 5.19 5.48 6.64
N VAL A 50 4.04 5.16 7.22
CA VAL A 50 3.50 3.79 7.21
C VAL A 50 3.19 3.35 5.78
N LEU A 51 2.54 4.21 4.99
CA LEU A 51 2.25 3.94 3.58
C LEU A 51 3.52 3.76 2.74
N ALA A 52 4.51 4.64 2.93
CA ALA A 52 5.79 4.54 2.23
C ALA A 52 6.53 3.23 2.55
N LYS A 53 6.53 2.83 3.83
CA LYS A 53 7.10 1.55 4.26
C LYS A 53 6.37 0.37 3.62
N PHE A 54 5.04 0.37 3.67
CA PHE A 54 4.22 -0.69 3.06
C PHE A 54 4.47 -0.83 1.56
N LEU A 55 4.50 0.29 0.82
CA LEU A 55 4.78 0.30 -0.62
C LEU A 55 6.15 -0.30 -0.92
N LYS A 56 7.19 0.12 -0.16
CA LYS A 56 8.56 -0.39 -0.31
C LYS A 56 8.60 -1.91 -0.09
N GLU A 57 8.03 -2.40 1.01
CA GLU A 57 8.02 -3.83 1.33
C GLU A 57 7.29 -4.65 0.26
N LYS A 58 6.17 -4.14 -0.25
CA LYS A 58 5.37 -4.85 -1.26
C LYS A 58 6.05 -4.86 -2.63
N LEU A 59 6.71 -3.77 -3.02
CA LEU A 59 7.53 -3.73 -4.24
C LEU A 59 8.72 -4.67 -4.14
N SER A 60 9.46 -4.67 -3.04
CA SER A 60 10.60 -5.58 -2.87
C SER A 60 10.20 -7.06 -2.91
N LYS A 61 9.02 -7.42 -2.40
CA LYS A 61 8.49 -8.78 -2.56
C LYS A 61 8.26 -9.14 -4.02
N ILE A 62 7.63 -8.25 -4.78
CA ILE A 62 7.38 -8.44 -6.22
C ILE A 62 8.70 -8.56 -6.99
N GLU A 63 9.70 -7.72 -6.66
CA GLU A 63 11.02 -7.79 -7.27
C GLU A 63 11.70 -9.13 -7.01
N ASN A 64 11.68 -9.62 -5.76
CA ASN A 64 12.22 -10.93 -5.41
C ASN A 64 11.50 -12.07 -6.13
N GLU A 65 10.17 -12.02 -6.22
CA GLU A 65 9.39 -13.02 -6.96
C GLU A 65 9.79 -13.05 -8.45
N ILE A 66 10.01 -11.89 -9.06
CA ILE A 66 10.47 -11.79 -10.46
C ILE A 66 11.89 -12.37 -10.61
N GLU A 67 12.78 -12.10 -9.65
CA GLU A 67 14.15 -12.63 -9.67
C GLU A 67 14.16 -14.16 -9.54
N GLU A 68 13.39 -14.73 -8.60
CA GLU A 68 13.25 -16.18 -8.47
C GLU A 68 12.71 -16.84 -9.75
N ILE A 69 11.77 -16.19 -10.44
CA ILE A 69 11.25 -16.70 -11.72
C ILE A 69 12.36 -16.68 -12.78
N LYS A 70 13.15 -15.61 -12.87
CA LYS A 70 14.26 -15.50 -13.82
C LYS A 70 15.38 -16.51 -13.57
N GLU A 71 15.62 -16.91 -12.33
CA GLU A 71 16.64 -17.93 -12.02
C GLU A 71 16.16 -19.34 -12.36
N ARG A 72 14.85 -19.57 -12.41
CA ARG A 72 14.24 -20.89 -12.67
C ARG A 72 13.99 -21.19 -14.15
N PHE A 73 14.01 -20.17 -15.03
CA PHE A 73 13.71 -20.28 -16.46
C PHE A 73 14.78 -19.62 -17.32
#